data_AF-A0A9W9PD43-F1
#
_entry.id   AF-A0A9W9PD43-F1
#
_cell.length_a   1.000
_cell.length_b   1.000
_cell.length_c   1.000
_cell.angle_alpha   90.00
_cell.angle_beta   90.00
_cell.angle_gamma   90.00
#
_symmetry.space_group_name_H-M   'P 1'
#
loop_
_entity.id
_entity.type
_entity.pdbx_description
1 polymer ?
#
loop_
_entity_poly.entity_id
_entity_poly.type
_entity_poly.pdbx_seq_one_letter_code
_entity_poly.pdbx_strand_id
1 'polypeptide(L)'
;MPNTTGYVLMVRFVHRKKEVLMLLLLMTVDVLGFLWSSLKHVDILTYQAPSQIEDPFMPRSKVGYTLASVDKFDGLNKNMKDWDTVVYGRQFNVSCRDSGTTTIEYPNDKYILVEMATTPSFQHALTVLHAYKGYHELLKYSTSPERLPKTSSLRAPNVKPPEQIWNTLLSKAELVILFYDPEDYEERFLEAVQKGKTVLRTEPLGPYGSLLEKGTKVLTVGVADVHAMSQSLFQNLTLGDHQHLCNFLPNNVWDVFTTAGNAVNWFFLASTLTKGDCVEPHGEYIYRLAQRRAKDIR
;
A
#
# COMPACT_ATOMS: atom_id res chain seq x y z
N MET A 1 25.20 11.10 8.05
CA MET A 1 23.83 10.67 8.37
C MET A 1 22.96 11.00 7.17
N PRO A 2 22.16 10.06 6.64
CA PRO A 2 21.25 10.42 5.56
C PRO A 2 20.11 11.24 6.17
N ASN A 3 19.93 12.46 5.65
CA ASN A 3 18.81 13.32 5.97
C ASN A 3 17.53 12.73 5.35
N THR A 4 16.81 11.89 6.09
CA THR A 4 15.45 11.51 5.71
C THR A 4 14.54 12.67 6.05
N THR A 5 14.14 13.44 5.04
CA THR A 5 13.16 14.51 5.18
C THR A 5 11.78 13.88 5.35
N GLY A 6 11.36 13.64 6.59
CA GLY A 6 9.99 13.25 6.91
C GLY A 6 9.06 14.47 6.79
N TYR A 7 7.94 14.31 6.09
CA TYR A 7 6.89 15.32 6.07
C TYR A 7 5.91 15.02 7.21
N VAL A 8 5.60 16.03 8.02
CA VAL A 8 4.60 15.95 9.09
C VAL A 8 3.40 16.80 8.67
N LEU A 9 2.33 16.16 8.19
CA LEU A 9 1.05 16.86 8.08
C LEU A 9 0.35 16.74 9.43
N MET A 10 0.40 17.82 10.19
CA MET A 10 -0.24 17.93 11.50
C MET A 10 -1.56 18.68 11.32
N VAL A 11 -2.67 17.95 11.24
CA VAL A 11 -4.00 18.57 11.22
C VAL A 11 -4.48 18.68 12.66
N ARG A 12 -4.51 19.91 13.19
CA ARG A 12 -4.94 20.22 14.56
C ARG A 12 -6.36 20.74 14.53
N PHE A 13 -7.28 20.02 15.19
CA PHE A 13 -8.64 20.50 15.43
C PHE A 13 -8.81 20.81 16.92
N VAL A 14 -9.14 22.05 17.26
CA VAL A 14 -9.36 22.51 18.64
C VAL A 14 -10.80 22.96 18.79
N HIS A 15 -11.58 22.29 19.65
CA HIS A 15 -12.92 22.72 20.02
C HIS A 15 -13.18 22.54 21.50
N ARG A 16 -13.60 23.62 22.19
CA ARG A 16 -13.93 23.63 23.64
C ARG A 16 -12.91 22.88 24.53
N LYS A 17 -11.61 23.16 24.36
CA LYS A 17 -10.47 22.56 25.07
C LYS A 17 -10.16 21.08 24.75
N LYS A 18 -10.80 20.48 23.75
CA LYS A 18 -10.39 19.17 23.22
C LYS A 18 -9.52 19.34 21.97
N GLU A 19 -8.41 18.62 21.89
CA GLU A 19 -7.45 18.64 20.77
C GLU A 19 -7.37 17.28 20.08
N VAL A 20 -7.67 17.27 18.77
CA VAL A 20 -7.44 16.11 17.89
C VAL A 20 -6.25 16.39 17.01
N LEU A 21 -5.33 15.43 16.96
CA LEU A 21 -4.19 15.46 16.07
C LEU A 21 -4.24 14.28 15.11
N MET A 22 -4.10 14.57 13.82
CA MET A 22 -3.66 13.57 12.86
C MET A 22 -2.20 13.80 12.50
N LEU A 23 -1.46 12.70 12.51
CA LEU A 23 -0.08 12.63 12.07
C LEU A 23 -0.03 11.69 10.87
N LEU A 24 0.18 12.25 9.66
CA LEU A 24 0.72 11.50 8.53
C LEU A 24 2.24 11.53 8.69
N LEU A 25 2.87 10.40 8.98
CA LEU A 25 4.29 10.34 9.31
C LEU A 25 5.03 9.20 8.61
N LEU A 26 6.15 9.57 7.98
CA LEU A 26 7.33 8.74 7.76
C LEU A 26 8.34 9.17 8.82
N MET A 27 8.63 8.37 9.86
CA MET A 27 9.54 8.83 10.92
C MET A 27 10.42 7.74 11.52
N THR A 28 11.66 8.14 11.79
CA THR A 28 12.57 7.41 12.67
C THR A 28 12.10 7.53 14.13
N VAL A 29 12.44 6.52 14.95
CA VAL A 29 12.10 6.46 16.40
C VAL A 29 12.48 7.74 17.16
N ASP A 30 13.55 8.42 16.74
CA ASP A 30 14.07 9.63 17.39
C ASP A 30 13.18 10.86 17.18
N VAL A 31 12.67 11.08 15.96
CA VAL A 31 11.73 12.18 15.68
C VAL A 31 10.40 11.92 16.40
N LEU A 32 10.07 10.63 16.56
CA LEU A 32 8.85 10.17 17.20
C LEU A 32 8.87 10.58 18.68
N GLY A 33 9.97 10.31 19.38
CA GLY A 33 10.20 10.76 20.75
C GLY A 33 10.12 12.29 20.93
N PHE A 34 10.65 13.06 19.98
CA PHE A 34 10.55 14.53 20.01
C PHE A 34 9.11 15.03 19.88
N LEU A 35 8.36 14.56 18.87
CA LEU A 35 6.95 14.91 18.72
C LEU A 35 6.16 14.55 19.99
N TRP A 36 6.38 13.37 20.55
CA TRP A 36 5.67 12.91 21.75
C TRP A 36 5.85 13.78 22.97
N SER A 37 7.04 14.36 23.18
CA SER A 37 7.26 15.31 24.27
C SER A 37 6.30 16.52 24.20
N SER A 38 5.86 16.87 22.98
CA SER A 38 4.98 17.99 22.68
C SER A 38 3.50 17.60 22.62
N LEU A 39 3.17 16.31 22.58
CA LEU A 39 1.78 15.81 22.37
C LEU A 39 1.06 15.38 23.65
N LYS A 40 1.64 15.67 24.83
CA LYS A 40 1.05 15.33 26.15
C LYS A 40 -0.37 15.88 26.38
N HIS A 41 -0.77 16.91 25.63
CA HIS A 41 -2.07 17.57 25.73
C HIS A 41 -3.10 17.06 24.70
N VAL A 42 -2.73 16.12 23.83
CA VAL A 42 -3.63 15.57 22.81
C VAL A 42 -4.62 14.59 23.45
N ASP A 43 -5.90 14.77 23.14
CA ASP A 43 -6.96 13.89 23.64
C ASP A 43 -7.07 12.62 22.81
N ILE A 44 -6.91 12.74 21.49
CA ILE A 44 -6.98 11.63 20.54
C ILE A 44 -5.89 11.80 19.50
N LEU A 45 -5.06 10.77 19.36
CA LEU A 45 -4.09 10.63 18.29
C LEU A 45 -4.64 9.70 17.22
N THR A 46 -4.61 10.16 15.97
CA THR A 46 -4.90 9.33 14.81
C THR A 46 -3.73 9.32 13.84
N TYR A 47 -3.34 8.15 13.36
CA TYR A 47 -2.28 8.02 12.35
C TYR A 47 -2.52 6.83 11.43
N GLN A 48 -1.93 6.90 10.24
CA GLN A 48 -1.89 5.81 9.29
C GLN A 48 -0.73 4.89 9.68
N ALA A 49 -1.02 3.87 10.47
CA ALA A 49 -0.05 2.82 10.73
C ALA A 49 -0.72 1.47 10.78
N PRO A 50 0.04 0.41 10.46
CA PRO A 50 -0.42 -0.94 10.69
C PRO A 50 -0.65 -1.13 12.19
N SER A 51 -1.76 -1.79 12.51
CA SER A 51 -2.26 -2.07 13.87
C SER A 51 -1.33 -2.93 14.74
N GLN A 52 -0.06 -3.05 14.36
CA GLN A 52 0.95 -3.95 14.91
C GLN A 52 2.10 -3.21 15.60
N ILE A 53 2.23 -1.89 15.37
CA ILE A 53 3.12 -1.07 16.20
C ILE A 53 2.37 -0.81 17.51
N GLU A 54 2.67 -1.62 18.54
CA GLU A 54 2.21 -1.32 19.89
C GLU A 54 2.88 -0.03 20.35
N ASP A 55 2.10 1.05 20.45
CA ASP A 55 2.56 2.34 20.97
C ASP A 55 2.79 2.23 22.49
N PRO A 56 4.04 2.35 22.97
CA PRO A 56 4.33 2.24 24.40
C PRO A 56 4.18 3.57 25.14
N PHE A 57 3.88 4.69 24.45
CA PHE A 57 3.95 6.05 25.02
C PHE A 57 2.60 6.74 25.17
N MET A 58 1.58 6.38 24.38
CA MET A 58 0.20 6.83 24.57
C MET A 58 -0.71 5.67 24.97
N PRO A 59 -1.60 5.83 25.97
CA PRO A 59 -2.52 4.77 26.33
C PRO A 59 -3.42 4.44 25.13
N ARG A 60 -3.59 3.15 24.81
CA ARG A 60 -4.42 2.67 23.68
C ARG A 60 -5.79 3.35 23.62
N SER A 61 -6.39 3.64 24.77
CA SER A 61 -7.65 4.40 24.87
C SER A 61 -7.68 5.73 24.10
N LYS A 62 -6.53 6.35 23.79
CA LYS A 62 -6.43 7.62 23.07
C LYS A 62 -5.89 7.49 21.65
N VAL A 63 -5.50 6.28 21.24
CA VAL A 63 -4.86 6.01 19.95
C VAL A 63 -5.85 5.32 19.05
N GLY A 64 -6.08 5.88 17.86
CA GLY A 64 -6.86 5.24 16.80
C GLY A 64 -6.14 5.28 15.45
N TYR A 65 -6.57 4.40 14.54
CA TYR A 65 -5.95 4.27 13.23
C TYR A 65 -6.85 4.76 12.10
N THR A 66 -6.25 5.32 11.07
CA THR A 66 -6.90 5.62 9.79
C THR A 66 -6.23 4.82 8.68
N LEU A 67 -6.99 4.50 7.62
CA LEU A 67 -6.45 3.79 6.48
C LEU A 67 -5.69 4.74 5.57
N ALA A 68 -4.80 4.19 4.75
CA ALA A 68 -4.32 4.91 3.57
C ALA A 68 -5.49 5.17 2.62
N SER A 69 -5.35 6.24 1.85
CA SER A 69 -6.35 6.61 0.85
C SER A 69 -5.69 6.96 -0.47
N VAL A 70 -6.28 6.49 -1.56
CA VAL A 70 -5.90 6.80 -2.94
C VAL A 70 -7.07 7.51 -3.61
N ASP A 71 -6.80 8.58 -4.37
CA ASP A 71 -7.86 9.29 -5.07
C ASP A 71 -7.89 8.92 -6.55
N LYS A 72 -9.10 8.81 -7.11
CA LYS A 72 -9.27 8.61 -8.56
C LYS A 72 -8.92 9.88 -9.34
N PHE A 73 -8.94 11.04 -8.69
CA PHE A 73 -8.82 12.36 -9.30
C PHE A 73 -7.45 13.03 -9.10
N ASP A 74 -6.56 12.47 -8.28
CA ASP A 74 -5.21 13.02 -8.07
C ASP A 74 -4.29 12.85 -9.30
N GLY A 75 -4.68 12.00 -10.25
CA GLY A 75 -3.92 11.71 -11.46
C GLY A 75 -2.71 10.79 -11.26
N LEU A 76 -2.47 10.31 -10.04
CA LEU A 76 -1.38 9.40 -9.70
C LEU A 76 -1.65 7.98 -10.21
N ASN A 77 -2.89 7.51 -10.07
CA ASN A 77 -3.31 6.17 -10.54
C ASN A 77 -4.19 6.18 -11.80
N LYS A 78 -4.16 7.27 -12.58
CA LYS A 78 -4.96 7.42 -13.81
C LYS A 78 -4.72 6.30 -14.83
N ASN A 79 -5.68 6.10 -15.73
CA ASN A 79 -5.49 5.26 -16.91
C ASN A 79 -4.39 5.84 -17.80
N MET A 80 -3.39 5.03 -18.11
CA MET A 80 -2.25 5.44 -18.92
C MET A 80 -2.55 5.19 -20.40
N LYS A 81 -2.44 6.21 -21.25
CA LYS A 81 -2.56 6.03 -22.71
C LYS A 81 -1.27 5.40 -23.24
N ASP A 82 -1.34 4.77 -24.40
CA ASP A 82 -0.16 4.10 -24.97
C ASP A 82 1.04 5.03 -25.15
N TRP A 83 0.82 6.30 -25.53
CA TRP A 83 1.90 7.27 -25.63
C TRP A 83 2.55 7.59 -24.27
N ASP A 84 1.76 7.75 -23.20
CA ASP A 84 2.24 8.00 -21.84
C ASP A 84 3.15 6.84 -21.43
N THR A 85 2.64 5.63 -21.66
CA THR A 85 3.33 4.41 -21.28
C THR A 85 4.69 4.26 -21.98
N VAL A 86 4.77 4.56 -23.28
CA VAL A 86 6.03 4.53 -24.04
C VAL A 86 7.02 5.56 -23.52
N VAL A 87 6.58 6.78 -23.21
CA VAL A 87 7.45 7.86 -22.71
C VAL A 87 8.05 7.48 -21.35
N TYR A 88 7.21 7.11 -20.39
CA TYR A 88 7.67 6.76 -19.05
C TYR A 88 8.44 5.44 -19.01
N GLY A 89 8.08 4.46 -19.84
CA GLY A 89 8.85 3.22 -20.00
C GLY A 89 10.26 3.46 -20.54
N ARG A 90 10.43 4.41 -21.47
CA ARG A 90 11.76 4.84 -21.93
C ARG A 90 12.55 5.55 -20.83
N GLN A 91 11.92 6.42 -20.06
CA GLN A 91 12.57 7.10 -18.94
C GLN A 91 13.03 6.12 -17.87
N PHE A 92 12.21 5.13 -17.54
CA PHE A 92 12.58 4.02 -16.66
C PHE A 92 13.83 3.30 -17.19
N ASN A 93 13.84 2.93 -18.47
CA ASN A 93 14.99 2.27 -19.08
C ASN A 93 16.28 3.10 -19.10
N VAL A 94 16.18 4.43 -19.21
CA VAL A 94 17.34 5.32 -19.07
C VAL A 94 17.92 5.18 -17.66
N SER A 95 17.09 5.27 -16.62
CA SER A 95 17.55 5.11 -15.24
C SER A 95 18.12 3.71 -14.97
N CYS A 96 17.54 2.65 -15.55
CA CYS A 96 18.11 1.32 -15.46
C CYS A 96 19.52 1.26 -16.03
N ARG A 97 19.75 1.83 -17.21
CA ARG A 97 21.10 1.86 -17.83
C ARG A 97 22.08 2.65 -16.98
N ASP A 98 21.68 3.81 -16.47
CA ASP A 98 22.52 4.65 -15.62
C ASP A 98 22.91 3.93 -14.30
N SER A 99 22.01 3.07 -13.81
CA SER A 99 22.23 2.27 -12.60
C SER A 99 22.83 0.89 -12.86
N GLY A 100 23.11 0.52 -14.12
CA GLY A 100 23.61 -0.80 -14.50
C GLY A 100 22.61 -1.96 -14.27
N THR A 101 21.30 -1.68 -14.22
CA THR A 101 20.25 -2.68 -14.00
C THR A 101 19.56 -3.10 -15.30
N THR A 102 18.83 -4.21 -15.25
CA THR A 102 18.14 -4.78 -16.42
C THR A 102 17.03 -3.86 -16.92
N THR A 103 17.03 -3.60 -18.22
CA THR A 103 15.96 -2.87 -18.91
C THR A 103 14.80 -3.78 -19.31
N ILE A 104 13.63 -3.18 -19.50
CA ILE A 104 12.42 -3.85 -19.97
C ILE A 104 12.14 -3.36 -21.38
N GLU A 105 11.85 -4.26 -22.33
CA GLU A 105 11.37 -3.90 -23.66
C GLU A 105 9.93 -3.40 -23.58
N TYR A 106 9.76 -2.16 -23.12
CA TYR A 106 8.45 -1.58 -22.90
C TYR A 106 7.79 -1.14 -24.23
N PRO A 107 6.50 -1.47 -24.50
CA PRO A 107 5.53 -2.14 -23.62
C PRO A 107 5.40 -3.67 -23.82
N ASN A 108 6.29 -4.30 -24.60
CA ASN A 108 6.13 -5.67 -25.10
C ASN A 108 6.49 -6.76 -24.07
N ASP A 109 7.44 -6.48 -23.19
CA ASP A 109 7.86 -7.43 -22.18
C ASP A 109 6.79 -7.61 -21.09
N LYS A 110 6.51 -8.88 -20.76
CA LYS A 110 5.80 -9.25 -19.53
C LYS A 110 6.75 -9.20 -18.34
N TYR A 111 6.29 -8.68 -17.20
CA TYR A 111 7.10 -8.64 -15.99
C TYR A 111 6.29 -8.70 -14.70
N ILE A 112 6.97 -9.17 -13.65
CA ILE A 112 6.54 -9.07 -12.26
C ILE A 112 7.13 -7.76 -11.71
N LEU A 113 6.25 -6.88 -11.21
CA LEU A 113 6.67 -5.66 -10.54
C LEU A 113 6.89 -5.96 -9.06
N VAL A 114 8.10 -5.70 -8.58
CA VAL A 114 8.45 -5.89 -7.17
C VAL A 114 8.68 -4.52 -6.56
N GLU A 115 7.80 -4.13 -5.64
CA GLU A 115 8.07 -2.99 -4.78
C GLU A 115 8.94 -3.46 -3.62
N MET A 116 10.15 -2.93 -3.60
CA MET A 116 11.08 -3.14 -2.51
C MET A 116 10.85 -2.02 -1.52
N ALA A 117 10.70 -2.40 -0.26
CA ALA A 117 10.62 -1.51 0.88
C ALA A 117 11.64 -0.37 0.83
N THR A 118 11.31 0.77 1.45
CA THR A 118 12.23 1.92 1.54
C THR A 118 13.60 1.50 2.11
N THR A 119 13.60 0.56 3.05
CA THR A 119 14.80 -0.15 3.52
C THR A 119 14.64 -1.67 3.35
N PRO A 120 14.87 -2.21 2.14
CA PRO A 120 14.56 -3.62 1.90
C PRO A 120 15.60 -4.49 2.61
N SER A 121 15.12 -5.38 3.48
CA SER A 121 15.98 -6.39 4.08
C SER A 121 16.61 -7.26 2.99
N PHE A 122 17.84 -7.73 3.22
CA PHE A 122 18.49 -8.70 2.34
C PHE A 122 17.62 -9.96 2.14
N GLN A 123 16.84 -10.31 3.17
CA GLN A 123 15.89 -11.42 3.14
C GLN A 123 14.79 -11.21 2.10
N HIS A 124 14.22 -10.00 1.97
CA HIS A 124 13.21 -9.71 0.94
C HIS A 124 13.73 -10.00 -0.47
N ALA A 125 14.92 -9.48 -0.80
CA ALA A 125 15.55 -9.70 -2.10
C ALA A 125 15.81 -11.19 -2.37
N LEU A 126 16.36 -11.91 -1.39
CA LEU A 126 16.62 -13.34 -1.51
C LEU A 126 15.35 -14.16 -1.71
N THR A 127 14.27 -13.84 -0.98
CA THR A 127 12.99 -14.55 -1.12
C THR A 127 12.46 -14.43 -2.53
N VAL A 128 12.44 -13.21 -3.13
CA VAL A 128 11.98 -13.05 -4.52
C VAL A 128 12.83 -13.86 -5.48
N LEU A 129 14.15 -13.80 -5.36
CA LEU A 129 15.07 -14.50 -6.26
C LEU A 129 14.89 -16.02 -6.17
N HIS A 130 14.80 -16.57 -4.96
CA HIS A 130 14.57 -17.99 -4.76
C HIS A 130 13.17 -18.40 -5.22
N ALA A 131 12.15 -17.58 -5.00
CA ALA A 131 10.79 -17.87 -5.43
C ALA A 131 10.67 -17.85 -6.95
N TYR A 132 11.33 -16.91 -7.61
CA TYR A 132 11.40 -16.83 -9.06
C TYR A 132 12.16 -18.04 -9.65
N LYS A 133 13.23 -18.50 -8.99
CA LYS A 133 13.92 -19.75 -9.36
C LYS A 133 12.99 -20.97 -9.21
N GLY A 134 12.27 -21.09 -8.10
CA GLY A 134 11.31 -22.18 -7.87
C GLY A 134 10.17 -22.17 -8.89
N TYR A 135 9.63 -20.99 -9.21
CA TYR A 135 8.67 -20.81 -10.30
C TYR A 135 9.21 -21.31 -11.65
N HIS A 136 10.46 -20.95 -11.98
CA HIS A 136 11.11 -21.42 -13.20
C HIS A 136 11.31 -22.94 -13.23
N GLU A 137 11.57 -23.57 -12.08
CA GLU A 137 11.63 -25.03 -11.97
C GLU A 137 10.27 -25.67 -12.22
N LEU A 138 9.19 -25.13 -11.64
CA LEU A 138 7.82 -25.60 -11.88
C LEU A 138 7.41 -25.50 -13.35
N LEU A 139 7.82 -24.42 -14.03
CA LEU A 139 7.57 -24.22 -15.46
C LEU A 139 8.15 -25.31 -16.35
N LYS A 140 9.30 -25.90 -16.02
CA LYS A 140 9.92 -26.98 -16.81
C LYS A 140 9.04 -28.23 -16.89
N TYR A 141 8.19 -28.43 -15.89
CA TYR A 141 7.26 -29.55 -15.83
C TYR A 141 5.89 -29.21 -16.42
N SER A 142 5.68 -27.95 -16.82
CA SER A 142 4.46 -27.51 -17.50
C SER A 142 4.61 -27.63 -19.02
N THR A 143 3.54 -28.03 -19.70
CA THR A 143 3.50 -28.21 -21.16
C THR A 143 3.35 -26.90 -21.94
N SER A 144 3.27 -25.75 -21.27
CA SER A 144 2.99 -24.47 -21.91
C SER A 144 4.28 -23.67 -22.19
N PRO A 145 4.60 -23.38 -23.46
CA PRO A 145 5.80 -22.62 -23.81
C PRO A 145 5.52 -21.11 -23.65
N GLU A 146 5.26 -20.64 -22.44
CA GLU A 146 5.06 -19.21 -22.21
C GLU A 146 6.39 -18.47 -21.97
N ARG A 147 6.52 -17.27 -22.52
CA ARG A 147 7.70 -16.42 -22.32
C ARG A 147 7.77 -16.01 -20.85
N LEU A 148 8.85 -16.40 -20.18
CA LEU A 148 9.11 -16.09 -18.78
C LEU A 148 9.00 -14.57 -18.52
N PRO A 149 8.11 -14.14 -17.60
CA PRO A 149 8.02 -12.74 -17.24
C PRO A 149 9.30 -12.32 -16.52
N LYS A 150 9.90 -11.19 -16.91
CA LYS A 150 11.07 -10.63 -16.23
C LYS A 150 10.70 -10.19 -14.82
N THR A 151 11.64 -10.20 -13.88
CA THR A 151 11.47 -9.46 -12.62
C THR A 151 11.97 -8.04 -12.80
N SER A 152 11.13 -7.07 -12.46
CA SER A 152 11.51 -5.66 -12.45
C SER A 152 11.23 -5.07 -11.07
N SER A 153 12.24 -4.42 -10.50
CA SER A 153 12.06 -3.62 -9.29
C SER A 153 12.31 -2.16 -9.60
N LEU A 154 11.48 -1.30 -9.03
CA LEU A 154 11.73 0.13 -9.02
C LEU A 154 12.27 0.50 -7.65
N ARG A 155 13.46 1.10 -7.59
CA ARG A 155 13.92 1.85 -6.41
C ARG A 155 13.63 3.32 -6.68
N ALA A 156 12.78 3.92 -5.86
CA ALA A 156 12.19 5.23 -6.12
C ALA A 156 13.13 6.45 -6.25
N PRO A 157 14.35 6.54 -5.68
CA PRO A 157 14.94 7.88 -5.47
C PRO A 157 15.51 8.57 -6.73
N ASN A 158 15.71 7.87 -7.86
CA ASN A 158 16.48 8.42 -8.99
C ASN A 158 15.68 8.69 -10.28
N VAL A 159 14.36 8.45 -10.32
CA VAL A 159 13.57 8.58 -11.55
C VAL A 159 12.46 9.60 -11.37
N LYS A 160 12.38 10.60 -12.28
CA LYS A 160 11.37 11.65 -12.25
C LYS A 160 10.51 11.64 -13.52
N PRO A 161 9.18 11.78 -13.43
CA PRO A 161 8.36 11.80 -12.20
C PRO A 161 8.11 10.36 -11.67
N PRO A 162 8.46 10.06 -10.40
CA PRO A 162 8.45 8.69 -9.89
C PRO A 162 7.04 8.08 -9.85
N GLU A 163 6.01 8.89 -9.61
CA GLU A 163 4.63 8.41 -9.51
C GLU A 163 4.08 7.97 -10.86
N GLN A 164 4.39 8.70 -11.94
CA GLN A 164 3.91 8.32 -13.28
C GLN A 164 4.69 7.14 -13.86
N ILE A 165 5.97 7.00 -13.48
CA ILE A 165 6.77 5.83 -13.83
C ILE A 165 6.25 4.61 -13.09
N TRP A 166 5.96 4.73 -11.79
CA TRP A 166 5.25 3.69 -11.04
C TRP A 166 3.93 3.32 -11.71
N ASN A 167 3.05 4.29 -12.00
CA ASN A 167 1.76 4.03 -12.65
C ASN A 167 1.94 3.32 -14.01
N THR A 168 2.95 3.73 -14.79
CA THR A 168 3.30 3.09 -16.06
C THR A 168 3.71 1.63 -15.89
N LEU A 169 4.59 1.37 -14.92
CA LEU A 169 5.08 0.03 -14.63
C LEU A 169 3.95 -0.84 -14.06
N LEU A 170 3.21 -0.32 -13.10
CA LEU A 170 2.08 -0.99 -12.49
C LEU A 170 1.01 -1.35 -13.53
N SER A 171 0.70 -0.43 -14.45
CA SER A 171 -0.32 -0.62 -15.49
C SER A 171 -0.04 -1.82 -16.40
N LYS A 172 1.23 -2.16 -16.68
CA LYS A 172 1.60 -3.29 -17.56
C LYS A 172 2.16 -4.50 -16.82
N ALA A 173 2.36 -4.43 -15.51
CA ALA A 173 2.77 -5.59 -14.71
C ALA A 173 1.73 -6.72 -14.79
N GLU A 174 2.19 -7.97 -14.87
CA GLU A 174 1.35 -9.17 -14.82
C GLU A 174 0.93 -9.50 -13.38
N LEU A 175 1.87 -9.29 -12.45
CA LEU A 175 1.71 -9.51 -11.02
C LEU A 175 2.56 -8.50 -10.27
N VAL A 176 2.08 -8.08 -9.10
CA VAL A 176 2.77 -7.15 -8.21
C VAL A 176 3.14 -7.86 -6.91
N ILE A 177 4.40 -7.82 -6.51
CA ILE A 177 4.86 -8.28 -5.21
C ILE A 177 5.11 -7.07 -4.33
N LEU A 178 4.42 -7.00 -3.20
CA LEU A 178 4.57 -5.94 -2.21
C LEU A 178 5.11 -6.53 -0.91
N PHE A 179 6.32 -6.13 -0.56
CA PHE A 179 6.83 -6.42 0.77
C PHE A 179 6.19 -5.46 1.77
N TYR A 180 5.87 -5.97 2.94
CA TYR A 180 5.52 -5.09 4.03
C TYR A 180 6.77 -4.42 4.57
N ASP A 181 6.67 -3.11 4.72
CA ASP A 181 7.54 -2.31 5.55
C ASP A 181 6.60 -1.54 6.51
N PRO A 182 6.82 -1.60 7.83
CA PRO A 182 6.10 -0.76 8.78
C PRO A 182 6.21 0.74 8.48
N GLU A 183 7.25 1.14 7.74
CA GLU A 183 7.49 2.51 7.29
C GLU A 183 6.91 2.79 5.89
N ASP A 184 6.41 1.79 5.16
CA ASP A 184 5.92 2.00 3.78
C ASP A 184 4.47 2.46 3.69
N TYR A 185 4.22 3.08 2.54
CA TYR A 185 2.97 3.64 2.05
C TYR A 185 2.03 2.56 1.53
N GLU A 186 0.97 2.26 2.29
CA GLU A 186 -0.15 1.39 1.89
C GLU A 186 -0.89 1.88 0.62
N GLU A 187 -0.64 3.11 0.18
CA GLU A 187 -1.14 3.69 -1.06
C GLU A 187 -0.77 2.84 -2.27
N ARG A 188 0.44 2.27 -2.32
CA ARG A 188 0.91 1.45 -3.45
C ARG A 188 0.13 0.14 -3.58
N PHE A 189 -0.19 -0.44 -2.42
CA PHE A 189 -1.10 -1.58 -2.34
C PHE A 189 -2.47 -1.21 -2.91
N LEU A 190 -3.05 -0.11 -2.46
CA LEU A 190 -4.35 0.35 -2.94
C LEU A 190 -4.34 0.71 -4.43
N GLU A 191 -3.26 1.32 -4.94
CA GLU A 191 -3.06 1.65 -6.36
C GLU A 191 -3.09 0.38 -7.22
N ALA A 192 -2.35 -0.66 -6.80
CA ALA A 192 -2.29 -1.95 -7.48
C ALA A 192 -3.65 -2.65 -7.52
N VAL A 193 -4.34 -2.67 -6.39
CA VAL A 193 -5.69 -3.23 -6.29
C VAL A 193 -6.67 -2.45 -7.18
N GLN A 194 -6.58 -1.12 -7.21
CA GLN A 194 -7.45 -0.27 -8.03
C GLN A 194 -7.23 -0.47 -9.53
N LYS A 195 -6.02 -0.84 -9.95
CA LYS A 195 -5.73 -1.28 -11.32
C LYS A 195 -6.15 -2.72 -11.62
N GLY A 196 -6.75 -3.41 -10.66
CA GLY A 196 -7.17 -4.81 -10.80
C GLY A 196 -5.99 -5.77 -10.95
N LYS A 197 -4.81 -5.40 -10.44
CA LYS A 197 -3.62 -6.26 -10.51
C LYS A 197 -3.73 -7.41 -9.52
N THR A 198 -3.15 -8.56 -9.89
CA THR A 198 -2.87 -9.61 -8.91
C THR A 198 -1.76 -9.12 -7.99
N VAL A 199 -2.04 -9.05 -6.69
CA VAL A 199 -1.10 -8.55 -5.69
C VAL A 199 -0.73 -9.69 -4.75
N LEU A 200 0.56 -9.98 -4.67
CA LEU A 200 1.14 -10.91 -3.71
C LEU A 200 1.84 -10.12 -2.61
N ARG A 201 1.32 -10.18 -1.39
CA ARG A 201 1.83 -9.44 -0.24
C ARG A 201 2.47 -10.36 0.78
N THR A 202 3.55 -9.93 1.43
CA THR A 202 4.25 -10.78 2.40
C THR A 202 3.72 -10.74 3.84
N GLU A 203 2.63 -10.02 4.07
CA GLU A 203 2.02 -9.85 5.39
C GLU A 203 0.49 -9.88 5.36
N PRO A 204 -0.15 -10.10 6.54
CA PRO A 204 -1.60 -10.03 6.67
C PRO A 204 -2.16 -8.68 6.24
N LEU A 205 -3.32 -8.69 5.60
CA LEU A 205 -4.00 -7.50 5.09
C LEU A 205 -4.57 -6.58 6.19
N GLY A 206 -4.41 -6.92 7.47
CA GLY A 206 -4.97 -6.20 8.60
C GLY A 206 -6.45 -5.80 8.36
N PRO A 207 -6.79 -4.50 8.45
CA PRO A 207 -8.16 -4.01 8.21
C PRO A 207 -8.63 -4.17 6.77
N TYR A 208 -7.70 -4.11 5.80
CA TYR A 208 -8.00 -4.20 4.38
C TYR A 208 -8.64 -5.56 4.08
N GLY A 209 -8.24 -6.64 4.76
CA GLY A 209 -8.81 -7.97 4.52
C GLY A 209 -10.34 -8.04 4.69
N SER A 210 -10.90 -7.30 5.66
CA SER A 210 -12.36 -7.23 5.86
C SER A 210 -13.08 -6.25 4.92
N LEU A 211 -12.33 -5.34 4.31
CA LEU A 211 -12.85 -4.25 3.50
C LEU A 211 -12.69 -4.53 2.00
N LEU A 212 -11.78 -5.41 1.61
CA LEU A 212 -11.61 -5.85 0.23
C LEU A 212 -12.77 -6.76 -0.19
N GLU A 213 -13.19 -6.62 -1.43
CA GLU A 213 -14.29 -7.40 -1.96
C GLU A 213 -13.91 -8.87 -2.18
N LYS A 214 -14.93 -9.74 -2.14
CA LYS A 214 -14.80 -11.09 -2.67
C LYS A 214 -14.54 -10.99 -4.18
N GLY A 215 -13.38 -11.46 -4.62
CA GLY A 215 -12.96 -11.41 -6.03
C GLY A 215 -11.73 -10.54 -6.29
N THR A 216 -11.27 -9.77 -5.30
CA THR A 216 -9.98 -9.09 -5.39
C THR A 216 -8.84 -10.12 -5.42
N LYS A 217 -7.93 -10.02 -6.40
CA LYS A 217 -6.78 -10.94 -6.56
C LYS A 217 -5.62 -10.59 -5.62
N VAL A 218 -5.91 -10.50 -4.33
CA VAL A 218 -4.93 -10.20 -3.29
C VAL A 218 -4.59 -11.48 -2.54
N LEU A 219 -3.32 -11.85 -2.54
CA LEU A 219 -2.77 -13.06 -1.94
C LEU A 219 -1.76 -12.68 -0.87
N THR A 220 -1.70 -13.47 0.20
CA THR A 220 -0.73 -13.29 1.28
C THR A 220 0.18 -14.50 1.39
N VAL A 221 1.49 -14.29 1.46
CA VAL A 221 2.51 -15.32 1.68
C VAL A 221 3.45 -14.87 2.80
N GLY A 222 4.12 -15.80 3.48
CA GLY A 222 5.13 -15.40 4.46
C GLY A 222 6.38 -14.82 3.79
N VAL A 223 7.01 -13.80 4.38
CA VAL A 223 8.28 -13.22 3.90
C VAL A 223 9.37 -14.26 3.64
N ALA A 224 9.42 -15.34 4.44
CA ALA A 224 10.41 -16.41 4.30
C ALA A 224 9.89 -17.63 3.51
N ASP A 225 8.63 -17.63 3.09
CA ASP A 225 8.00 -18.77 2.45
C ASP A 225 8.20 -18.76 0.93
N VAL A 226 9.43 -19.10 0.54
CA VAL A 226 9.85 -19.24 -0.85
C VAL A 226 8.95 -20.21 -1.62
N HIS A 227 8.51 -21.29 -0.97
CA HIS A 227 7.72 -22.33 -1.63
C HIS A 227 6.31 -21.84 -1.97
N ALA A 228 5.60 -21.26 -1.00
CA ALA A 228 4.28 -20.68 -1.23
C ALA A 228 4.32 -19.53 -2.25
N MET A 229 5.37 -18.69 -2.20
CA MET A 229 5.59 -17.65 -3.20
C MET A 229 5.78 -18.24 -4.61
N SER A 230 6.64 -19.26 -4.76
CA SER A 230 6.87 -19.94 -6.05
C SER A 230 5.60 -20.54 -6.63
N GLN A 231 4.80 -21.22 -5.80
CA GLN A 231 3.52 -21.80 -6.21
C GLN A 231 2.52 -20.70 -6.62
N SER A 232 2.45 -19.61 -5.85
CA SER A 232 1.57 -18.48 -6.15
C SER A 232 1.93 -17.84 -7.49
N LEU A 233 3.23 -17.66 -7.77
CA LEU A 233 3.71 -17.20 -9.07
C LEU A 233 3.28 -18.15 -10.19
N PHE A 234 3.49 -19.46 -10.03
CA PHE A 234 3.13 -20.46 -11.03
C PHE A 234 1.62 -20.50 -11.33
N GLN A 235 0.79 -20.51 -10.29
CA GLN A 235 -0.66 -20.56 -10.42
C GLN A 235 -1.21 -19.32 -11.14
N ASN A 236 -0.68 -18.13 -10.83
CA ASN A 236 -1.22 -16.87 -11.33
C ASN A 236 -0.62 -16.42 -12.66
N LEU A 237 0.63 -16.83 -12.97
CA LEU A 237 1.32 -16.43 -14.20
C LEU A 237 1.27 -17.47 -15.32
N THR A 238 0.99 -18.75 -15.00
CA THR A 238 1.07 -19.84 -16.00
C THR A 238 -0.22 -20.63 -16.15
N LEU A 239 -0.81 -21.05 -15.02
CA LEU A 239 -2.05 -21.85 -15.06
C LEU A 239 -3.31 -21.01 -15.27
N GLY A 240 -3.14 -19.71 -15.51
CA GLY A 240 -4.08 -18.66 -15.17
C GLY A 240 -5.55 -18.96 -15.46
N ASP A 241 -6.39 -18.75 -14.44
CA ASP A 241 -7.79 -18.45 -14.65
C ASP A 241 -7.91 -16.99 -15.15
N HIS A 242 -7.54 -16.79 -16.42
CA HIS A 242 -7.66 -15.52 -17.14
C HIS A 242 -9.13 -15.20 -17.51
N GLN A 243 -10.09 -16.08 -17.20
CA GLN A 243 -11.49 -15.95 -17.64
C GLN A 243 -12.38 -15.10 -16.72
N HIS A 244 -11.90 -14.69 -15.55
CA HIS A 244 -12.56 -13.64 -14.78
C HIS A 244 -11.89 -12.30 -15.05
N LEU A 245 -12.10 -11.80 -16.27
CA LEU A 245 -12.05 -10.37 -16.57
C LEU A 245 -12.83 -9.67 -15.46
N CYS A 246 -12.13 -8.84 -14.69
CA CYS A 246 -12.71 -8.03 -13.62
C CYS A 246 -13.87 -7.23 -14.21
N ASN A 247 -15.11 -7.68 -13.99
CA ASN A 247 -16.22 -6.76 -13.95
C ASN A 247 -15.82 -5.74 -12.89
N PHE A 248 -15.60 -4.49 -13.32
CA PHE A 248 -15.23 -3.38 -12.45
C PHE A 248 -16.06 -3.48 -11.17
N LEU A 249 -15.36 -3.64 -10.06
CA LEU A 249 -15.96 -3.81 -8.73
C LEU A 249 -17.00 -2.71 -8.52
N PRO A 250 -18.15 -3.00 -7.89
CA PRO A 250 -19.14 -1.98 -7.55
C PRO A 250 -18.46 -0.79 -6.84
N ASN A 251 -18.83 0.42 -7.27
CA ASN A 251 -18.15 1.66 -6.87
C ASN A 251 -18.10 1.91 -5.35
N ASN A 252 -18.92 1.24 -4.55
CA ASN A 252 -19.20 1.55 -3.15
C ASN A 252 -18.11 1.12 -2.15
N VAL A 253 -17.35 0.06 -2.43
CA VAL A 253 -16.28 -0.39 -1.51
C VAL A 253 -15.04 0.50 -1.63
N TRP A 254 -14.84 1.10 -2.80
CA TRP A 254 -13.75 2.03 -3.04
C TRP A 254 -13.86 3.31 -2.24
N ASP A 255 -15.09 3.76 -1.93
CA ASP A 255 -15.30 5.03 -1.25
C ASP A 255 -14.51 5.10 0.06
N VAL A 256 -14.44 4.00 0.82
CA VAL A 256 -13.69 3.92 2.09
C VAL A 256 -12.20 4.21 1.94
N PHE A 257 -11.62 3.87 0.80
CA PHE A 257 -10.22 4.08 0.47
C PHE A 257 -9.97 5.36 -0.32
N THR A 258 -10.99 6.16 -0.61
CA THR A 258 -10.81 7.49 -1.19
C THR A 258 -10.52 8.53 -0.12
N THR A 259 -9.89 9.63 -0.48
CA THR A 259 -9.73 10.78 0.44
C THR A 259 -11.09 11.26 0.95
N ALA A 260 -12.11 11.27 0.09
CA ALA A 260 -13.47 11.66 0.45
C ALA A 260 -14.12 10.69 1.46
N GLY A 261 -14.00 9.38 1.29
CA GLY A 261 -14.55 8.44 2.28
C GLY A 261 -13.70 8.35 3.54
N ASN A 262 -12.39 8.57 3.46
CA ASN A 262 -11.53 8.72 4.63
C ASN A 262 -11.94 9.96 5.47
N ALA A 263 -12.56 10.97 4.86
CA ALA A 263 -13.11 12.13 5.58
C ALA A 263 -14.23 11.76 6.58
N VAL A 264 -14.87 10.59 6.44
CA VAL A 264 -15.85 10.09 7.43
C VAL A 264 -15.22 9.97 8.83
N ASN A 265 -13.93 9.60 8.91
CA ASN A 265 -13.22 9.53 10.18
C ASN A 265 -13.20 10.89 10.88
N TRP A 266 -12.95 11.95 10.11
CA TRP A 266 -12.94 13.33 10.59
C TRP A 266 -14.31 13.81 11.00
N PHE A 267 -15.33 13.58 10.17
CA PHE A 267 -16.70 13.98 10.50
C PHE A 267 -17.21 13.27 11.75
N PHE A 268 -16.89 11.99 11.92
CA PHE A 268 -17.23 11.25 13.13
C PHE A 268 -16.57 11.85 14.37
N LEU A 269 -15.25 12.07 14.35
CA LEU A 269 -14.52 12.66 15.47
C LEU A 269 -15.03 14.07 15.78
N ALA A 270 -15.14 14.94 14.77
CA ALA A 270 -15.61 16.31 14.95
C ALA A 270 -17.05 16.36 15.50
N SER A 271 -17.98 15.60 14.93
CA SER A 271 -19.38 15.53 15.40
C SER A 271 -19.46 15.02 16.83
N THR A 272 -18.69 14.00 17.19
CA THR A 272 -18.74 13.41 18.53
C THR A 272 -18.17 14.37 19.57
N LEU A 273 -17.01 14.96 19.30
CA LEU A 273 -16.34 15.86 20.23
C LEU A 273 -17.08 17.19 20.41
N THR A 274 -17.69 17.74 19.35
CA THR A 274 -18.49 18.98 19.44
C THR A 274 -19.75 18.81 20.28
N LYS A 275 -20.32 17.60 20.37
CA LYS A 275 -21.42 17.26 21.27
C LYS A 275 -21.01 17.11 22.73
N GLY A 276 -19.70 17.13 23.02
CA GLY A 276 -19.15 16.95 24.36
C GLY A 276 -18.82 15.50 24.71
N ASP A 277 -19.20 14.54 23.86
CA ASP A 277 -18.93 13.12 24.05
C ASP A 277 -17.43 12.82 24.04
N CYS A 278 -17.04 11.73 24.70
CA CYS A 278 -15.69 11.20 24.67
C CYS A 278 -15.59 10.11 23.60
N VAL A 279 -14.45 10.06 22.92
CA VAL A 279 -14.10 8.98 22.00
C VAL A 279 -12.84 8.33 22.54
N GLU A 280 -12.91 7.03 22.80
CA GLU A 280 -11.75 6.24 23.18
C GLU A 280 -11.53 5.16 22.11
N PRO A 281 -10.57 5.33 21.18
CA PRO A 281 -10.46 4.40 20.07
C PRO A 281 -9.86 3.04 20.44
N HIS A 282 -9.13 2.92 21.55
CA HIS A 282 -8.56 1.66 22.04
C HIS A 282 -7.68 0.91 21.02
N GLY A 283 -6.95 1.65 20.17
CA GLY A 283 -6.15 1.07 19.08
C GLY A 283 -6.98 0.51 17.93
N GLU A 284 -8.25 0.91 17.80
CA GLU A 284 -9.08 0.54 16.67
C GLU A 284 -9.04 1.55 15.52
N TYR A 285 -9.51 1.11 14.36
CA TYR A 285 -9.74 2.00 13.22
C TYR A 285 -10.90 2.93 13.50
N ILE A 286 -10.69 4.24 13.33
CA ILE A 286 -11.73 5.27 13.51
C ILE A 286 -12.95 4.98 12.64
N TYR A 287 -12.73 4.42 11.45
CA TYR A 287 -13.80 4.10 10.52
C TYR A 287 -14.77 3.07 11.10
N ARG A 288 -14.26 2.08 11.86
CA ARG A 288 -15.11 1.08 12.52
C ARG A 288 -15.92 1.69 13.67
N LEU A 289 -15.35 2.64 14.40
CA LEU A 289 -16.07 3.39 15.44
C LEU A 289 -17.23 4.19 14.81
N ALA A 290 -16.95 4.88 13.69
CA ALA A 290 -17.96 5.61 12.94
C ALA A 290 -19.10 4.69 12.44
N GLN A 291 -18.75 3.53 11.89
CA GLN A 291 -19.73 2.54 11.42
C GLN A 291 -20.61 1.98 12.54
N ARG A 292 -20.03 1.67 13.72
CA ARG A 292 -20.81 1.20 14.88
C ARG A 292 -21.79 2.27 15.34
N ARG A 293 -21.31 3.49 15.54
CA ARG A 293 -22.15 4.64 15.93
C ARG A 293 -23.30 4.90 14.95
N ALA A 294 -23.06 4.75 13.65
CA ALA A 294 -24.10 4.94 12.63
C ALA A 294 -25.18 3.86 12.66
N LYS A 295 -24.86 2.64 13.12
CA LYS A 295 -25.84 1.55 13.30
C LYS A 295 -26.68 1.77 14.54
N ASP A 296 -26.11 2.31 15.61
CA ASP A 296 -26.82 2.58 16.88
C ASP A 296 -27.88 3.70 16.77
N ILE A 297 -27.84 4.50 15.70
CA ILE A 297 -28.77 5.61 15.43
C ILE A 297 -29.97 5.15 14.56
N ARG A 298 -29.95 3.93 14.01
CA ARG A 298 -31.03 3.36 13.19
C ARG A 298 -31.95 2.46 14.01
#